data_AF-A0A4Y2VJM0-F1
#
_entry.id   AF-A0A4Y2VJM0-F1
#
_cell.length_a   1.000
_cell.length_b   1.000
_cell.length_c   1.000
_cell.angle_alpha   90.00
_cell.angle_beta   90.00
_cell.angle_gamma   90.00
#
_symmetry.space_group_name_H-M   'P 1'
#
loop_
_entity.id
_entity.type
_entity.pdbx_description
1 polymer ?
#
loop_
_entity_poly.entity_id
_entity_poly.type
_entity_poly.pdbx_seq_one_letter_code
_entity_poly.pdbx_strand_id
1 'polypeptide(L)'
;MDNSGRYSLHQLVESDDNLEELCEFFAGGGDPNHNVVGDNTLLHIAAQSYKLNEKVVQILINAGADIDLSTNVGHTPLQFAVMSRNCGAVQALVKAGAQINVQNSFGRTALHYAVKTCHPRRQPPHFHRMHAVRCTPDKWIMKRLLDHDNTDINPVDSEGETPLMWAVKYEYLNAVKTLLKSGANPSIPNQKGQNCLHVALSPPIPNQHIVTELLMNGAGIYHADNSGQTPIDILLQNVIDGSPCYFVLDCLELIAFKYHIREDLECKVRSIPRLSEFLRRACQEVQWMRKQIIYDNITLHDFASGCFQERRGGDPTLEIYKPVVEILLSGISDIYFDEILYRMSTRDLCNVLERIAPPVYYIPSSMNRYRSRYETHIQIFELIQERYREMRRDNVEHTVAL
;
A
#
# COMPACT_ATOMS: atom_id res chain seq x y z
N MET A 1 -41.17 15.33 3.26
CA MET A 1 -42.25 16.32 3.40
C MET A 1 -43.11 15.89 4.56
N ASP A 2 -43.04 16.65 5.66
CA ASP A 2 -44.12 16.62 6.64
C ASP A 2 -45.36 17.33 6.04
N ASN A 3 -46.51 17.21 6.69
CA ASN A 3 -47.78 17.75 6.19
C ASN A 3 -47.85 19.30 6.12
N SER A 4 -46.72 20.00 6.30
CA SER A 4 -46.63 21.47 6.25
C SER A 4 -45.98 22.02 4.97
N GLY A 5 -45.49 21.15 4.08
CA GLY A 5 -44.77 21.57 2.87
C GLY A 5 -43.34 22.05 3.13
N ARG A 6 -42.85 21.99 4.38
CA ARG A 6 -41.46 22.28 4.74
C ARG A 6 -40.59 21.01 4.60
N TYR A 7 -39.35 21.19 4.16
CA TYR A 7 -38.35 20.12 4.19
C TYR A 7 -38.08 19.74 5.64
N SER A 8 -37.96 18.44 5.94
CA SER A 8 -37.45 18.06 7.26
C SER A 8 -36.00 18.50 7.38
N LEU A 9 -35.54 18.80 8.60
CA LEU A 9 -34.15 19.21 8.86
C LEU A 9 -33.11 18.24 8.27
N HIS A 10 -33.44 16.95 8.18
CA HIS A 10 -32.64 15.96 7.47
C HIS A 10 -32.56 16.25 5.96
N GLN A 11 -33.71 16.47 5.29
CA GLN A 11 -33.77 16.75 3.86
C GLN A 11 -33.11 18.08 3.49
N LEU A 12 -33.07 19.03 4.42
CA LEU A 12 -32.47 20.34 4.26
C LEU A 12 -30.96 20.27 4.05
N VAL A 13 -30.28 19.28 4.65
CA VAL A 13 -28.82 19.16 4.63
C VAL A 13 -28.29 18.06 3.71
N GLU A 14 -29.18 17.37 2.99
CA GLU A 14 -28.80 16.31 2.05
C GLU A 14 -28.11 16.84 0.78
N SER A 15 -28.50 17.99 0.26
CA SER A 15 -27.92 18.57 -0.97
C SER A 15 -27.86 20.09 -0.91
N ASP A 16 -27.03 20.67 -1.78
CA ASP A 16 -26.91 22.13 -1.97
C ASP A 16 -28.16 22.78 -2.64
N ASP A 17 -29.28 22.08 -2.73
CA ASP A 17 -30.50 22.58 -3.39
C ASP A 17 -31.32 23.52 -2.49
N ASN A 18 -31.23 23.37 -1.16
CA ASN A 18 -32.08 24.08 -0.18
C ASN A 18 -31.26 25.03 0.72
N LEU A 19 -30.31 25.76 0.13
CA LEU A 19 -29.38 26.62 0.90
C LEU A 19 -30.07 27.83 1.52
N GLU A 20 -31.11 28.36 0.86
CA GLU A 20 -31.86 29.52 1.34
C GLU A 20 -32.62 29.16 2.63
N GLU A 21 -33.35 28.04 2.62
CA GLU A 21 -34.08 27.53 3.77
C GLU A 21 -33.15 27.15 4.93
N LEU A 22 -31.93 26.69 4.64
CA LEU A 22 -30.91 26.42 5.66
C LEU A 22 -30.42 27.70 6.31
N CYS A 23 -30.18 28.75 5.53
CA CYS A 23 -29.83 30.07 6.04
C CYS A 23 -30.98 30.67 6.88
N GLU A 24 -32.23 30.54 6.43
CA GLU A 24 -33.39 31.00 7.19
C GLU A 24 -33.54 30.28 8.53
N PHE A 25 -33.30 28.97 8.56
CA PHE A 25 -33.31 28.19 9.80
C PHE A 25 -32.31 28.74 10.83
N PHE A 26 -31.09 29.05 10.42
CA PHE A 26 -30.08 29.63 11.32
C PHE A 26 -30.36 31.09 11.68
N ALA A 27 -30.88 31.89 10.74
CA ALA A 27 -31.32 33.25 11.02
C ALA A 27 -32.47 33.29 12.04
N GLY A 28 -33.31 32.25 12.05
CA GLY A 28 -34.36 32.04 13.05
C GLY A 28 -33.88 31.53 14.41
N GLY A 29 -32.56 31.40 14.64
CA GLY A 29 -31.99 30.90 15.89
C GLY A 29 -31.91 29.38 15.99
N GLY A 30 -31.94 28.67 14.86
CA GLY A 30 -31.74 27.22 14.82
C GLY A 30 -30.38 26.81 15.39
N ASP A 31 -30.36 25.75 16.20
CA ASP A 31 -29.13 25.20 16.76
C ASP A 31 -28.40 24.34 15.72
N PRO A 32 -27.16 24.68 15.32
CA PRO A 32 -26.37 23.89 14.37
C PRO A 32 -26.01 22.48 14.89
N ASN A 33 -26.06 22.26 16.19
CA ASN A 33 -25.78 20.99 16.85
C ASN A 33 -27.06 20.21 17.19
N HIS A 34 -28.20 20.63 16.65
CA HIS A 34 -29.48 19.96 16.89
C HIS A 34 -29.44 18.50 16.42
N ASN A 35 -29.87 17.59 17.29
CA ASN A 35 -30.02 16.17 16.97
C ASN A 35 -31.26 15.94 16.12
N VAL A 36 -31.07 15.41 14.90
CA VAL A 36 -32.14 15.29 13.91
C VAL A 36 -32.79 13.91 13.94
N VAL A 37 -31.98 12.84 13.87
CA VAL A 37 -32.45 11.45 13.88
C VAL A 37 -31.52 10.61 14.74
N GLY A 38 -32.05 10.09 15.84
CA GLY A 38 -31.23 9.42 16.85
C GLY A 38 -30.26 10.41 17.48
N ASP A 39 -28.96 10.13 17.38
CA ASP A 39 -27.87 10.96 17.92
C ASP A 39 -27.04 11.65 16.82
N ASN A 40 -27.58 11.71 15.61
CA ASN A 40 -26.92 12.37 14.49
C ASN A 40 -27.33 13.85 14.44
N THR A 41 -26.35 14.73 14.48
CA THR A 41 -26.53 16.17 14.18
C THR A 41 -26.74 16.43 12.70
N LEU A 42 -27.12 17.67 12.36
CA LEU A 42 -27.16 18.14 10.97
C LEU A 42 -25.85 17.88 10.22
N LEU A 43 -24.71 18.09 10.88
CA LEU A 43 -23.39 17.89 10.27
C LEU A 43 -23.10 16.41 9.99
N HIS A 44 -23.55 15.48 10.85
CA HIS A 44 -23.46 14.04 10.58
C HIS A 44 -24.28 13.63 9.36
N ILE A 45 -25.52 14.12 9.25
CA ILE A 45 -26.40 13.81 8.11
C ILE A 45 -25.82 14.39 6.82
N ALA A 46 -25.34 15.64 6.85
CA ALA A 46 -24.68 16.26 5.72
C ALA A 46 -23.45 15.44 5.29
N ALA A 47 -22.57 15.09 6.23
CA ALA A 47 -21.39 14.28 5.96
C ALA A 47 -21.75 12.91 5.34
N GLN A 48 -22.87 12.31 5.75
CA GLN A 48 -23.33 11.02 5.24
C GLN A 48 -23.92 11.10 3.82
N SER A 49 -24.21 12.28 3.28
CA SER A 49 -24.88 12.43 1.99
C SER A 49 -24.04 11.87 0.83
N TYR A 50 -24.76 11.32 -0.16
CA TYR A 50 -24.21 10.89 -1.45
C TYR A 50 -24.38 11.93 -2.56
N LYS A 51 -25.09 13.04 -2.27
CA LYS A 51 -25.30 14.16 -3.19
C LYS A 51 -24.21 15.21 -2.98
N LEU A 52 -24.08 16.13 -3.94
CA LEU A 52 -23.23 17.30 -3.78
C LEU A 52 -23.82 18.21 -2.70
N ASN A 53 -23.09 18.40 -1.62
CA ASN A 53 -23.53 19.21 -0.48
C ASN A 53 -22.39 19.97 0.23
N GLU A 54 -21.35 20.35 -0.52
CA GLU A 54 -20.17 21.03 0.04
C GLU A 54 -20.55 22.38 0.66
N LYS A 55 -21.48 23.12 0.04
CA LYS A 55 -21.93 24.43 0.56
C LYS A 55 -22.73 24.25 1.84
N VAL A 56 -23.61 23.25 1.90
CA VAL A 56 -24.33 22.89 3.14
C VAL A 56 -23.34 22.62 4.27
N VAL A 57 -22.34 21.77 4.05
CA VAL A 57 -21.33 21.44 5.09
C VAL A 57 -20.61 22.71 5.54
N GLN A 58 -20.25 23.60 4.62
CA GLN A 58 -19.60 24.87 4.96
C GLN A 58 -20.53 25.81 5.76
N ILE A 59 -21.82 25.89 5.41
CA ILE A 59 -22.80 26.70 6.16
C ILE A 59 -22.94 26.17 7.59
N LEU A 60 -23.06 24.85 7.76
CA LEU A 60 -23.15 24.23 9.09
C LEU A 60 -21.92 24.55 9.95
N ILE A 61 -20.72 24.41 9.38
CA ILE A 61 -19.47 24.76 10.06
C ILE A 61 -19.44 26.25 10.44
N ASN A 62 -19.81 27.14 9.52
CA ASN A 62 -19.83 28.58 9.77
C ASN A 62 -20.90 29.00 10.79
N ALA A 63 -21.99 28.26 10.89
CA ALA A 63 -23.05 28.47 11.88
C ALA A 63 -22.64 28.02 13.29
N GLY A 64 -21.49 27.36 13.46
CA GLY A 64 -20.99 26.89 14.76
C GLY A 64 -21.33 25.43 15.06
N ALA A 65 -21.57 24.61 14.04
CA ALA A 65 -21.64 23.16 14.22
C ALA A 65 -20.31 22.64 14.80
N ASP A 66 -20.39 21.83 15.84
CA ASP A 66 -19.25 21.13 16.41
C ASP A 66 -18.79 20.05 15.42
N ILE A 67 -17.59 20.28 14.89
CA ILE A 67 -16.97 19.52 13.80
C ILE A 67 -16.63 18.09 14.26
N ASP A 68 -16.35 17.92 15.56
CA ASP A 68 -15.87 16.67 16.14
C ASP A 68 -16.91 15.99 17.04
N LEU A 69 -18.12 16.55 17.18
CA LEU A 69 -19.16 15.97 18.01
C LEU A 69 -19.41 14.53 17.57
N SER A 70 -19.27 13.59 18.51
CA SER A 70 -19.41 12.17 18.22
C SER A 70 -20.80 11.66 18.56
N THR A 71 -21.35 10.79 17.73
CA THR A 71 -22.53 9.98 18.06
C THR A 71 -22.27 9.04 19.26
N ASN A 72 -23.31 8.38 19.77
CA ASN A 72 -23.28 7.43 20.87
C ASN A 72 -22.31 6.24 20.67
N VAL A 73 -22.00 5.91 19.42
CA VAL A 73 -21.02 4.87 19.06
C VAL A 73 -19.64 5.45 18.76
N GLY A 74 -19.42 6.74 19.04
CA GLY A 74 -18.16 7.45 18.86
C GLY A 74 -17.87 7.86 17.41
N HIS A 75 -18.83 7.79 16.50
CA HIS A 75 -18.61 8.24 15.12
C HIS A 75 -18.66 9.77 15.02
N THR A 76 -17.63 10.38 14.40
CA THR A 76 -17.59 11.82 14.10
C THR A 76 -18.10 12.11 12.69
N PRO A 77 -18.45 13.38 12.36
CA PRO A 77 -18.84 13.77 11.02
C PRO A 77 -17.79 13.39 9.96
N LEU A 78 -16.50 13.52 10.27
CA LEU A 78 -15.43 13.13 9.34
C LEU A 78 -15.49 11.64 9.01
N GLN A 79 -15.74 10.78 10.00
CA GLN A 79 -15.88 9.34 9.76
C GLN A 79 -17.10 9.01 8.90
N PHE A 80 -18.24 9.70 9.09
CA PHE A 80 -19.40 9.57 8.21
C PHE A 80 -19.08 10.00 6.77
N ALA A 81 -18.38 11.13 6.59
CA ALA A 81 -17.95 11.61 5.27
C ALA A 81 -17.07 10.59 4.54
N VAL A 82 -16.13 9.97 5.26
CA VAL A 82 -15.26 8.92 4.72
C VAL A 82 -16.05 7.66 4.37
N MET A 83 -16.94 7.19 5.26
CA MET A 83 -17.77 6.00 5.03
C MET A 83 -18.72 6.16 3.83
N SER A 84 -19.23 7.37 3.61
CA SER A 84 -20.08 7.71 2.46
C SER A 84 -19.32 8.13 1.21
N ARG A 85 -17.98 8.22 1.28
CA ARG A 85 -17.10 8.72 0.21
C ARG A 85 -17.46 10.14 -0.27
N ASN A 86 -17.95 10.98 0.64
CA ASN A 86 -18.27 12.36 0.36
C ASN A 86 -16.98 13.20 0.37
N CYS A 87 -16.27 13.24 -0.76
CA CYS A 87 -15.00 13.95 -0.89
C CYS A 87 -15.11 15.45 -0.55
N GLY A 88 -16.26 16.08 -0.88
CA GLY A 88 -16.52 17.48 -0.55
C GLY A 88 -16.59 17.69 0.96
N ALA A 89 -17.37 16.88 1.66
CA ALA A 89 -17.45 16.91 3.12
C ALA A 89 -16.11 16.58 3.78
N VAL A 90 -15.38 15.57 3.30
CA VAL A 90 -14.02 15.26 3.80
C VAL A 90 -13.10 16.47 3.64
N GLN A 91 -13.10 17.12 2.46
CA GLN A 91 -12.25 18.28 2.22
C GLN A 91 -12.61 19.45 3.14
N ALA A 92 -13.89 19.74 3.30
CA ALA A 92 -14.39 20.82 4.14
C ALA A 92 -14.05 20.59 5.62
N LEU A 93 -14.34 19.39 6.15
CA LEU A 93 -14.08 19.03 7.55
C LEU A 93 -12.58 19.04 7.86
N VAL A 94 -11.74 18.46 7.00
CA VAL A 94 -10.28 18.48 7.19
C VAL A 94 -9.74 19.91 7.16
N LYS A 95 -10.23 20.77 6.25
CA LYS A 95 -9.84 22.19 6.21
C LYS A 95 -10.29 22.97 7.44
N ALA A 96 -11.45 22.61 8.01
CA ALA A 96 -12.00 23.25 9.19
C ALA A 96 -11.33 22.77 10.50
N GLY A 97 -10.36 21.86 10.42
CA GLY A 97 -9.58 21.40 11.58
C GLY A 97 -10.19 20.20 12.31
N ALA A 98 -11.04 19.41 11.65
CA ALA A 98 -11.57 18.17 12.21
C ALA A 98 -10.45 17.25 12.71
N GLN A 99 -10.64 16.64 13.87
CA GLN A 99 -9.68 15.70 14.45
C GLN A 99 -9.63 14.40 13.61
N ILE A 100 -8.49 14.18 12.94
CA ILE A 100 -8.30 13.06 12.01
C ILE A 100 -8.24 11.70 12.72
N ASN A 101 -7.72 11.67 13.94
CA ASN A 101 -7.36 10.43 14.65
C ASN A 101 -8.42 9.98 15.67
N VAL A 102 -9.61 10.59 15.70
CA VAL A 102 -10.66 10.19 16.65
C VAL A 102 -11.00 8.72 16.43
N GLN A 103 -10.98 7.95 17.52
CA GLN A 103 -11.40 6.57 17.57
C GLN A 103 -12.84 6.48 18.04
N ASN A 104 -13.65 5.70 17.33
CA ASN A 104 -15.00 5.39 17.79
C ASN A 104 -14.99 4.28 18.86
N SER A 105 -16.17 3.81 19.29
CA SER A 105 -16.28 2.75 20.32
C SER A 105 -15.65 1.42 19.93
N PHE A 106 -15.30 1.23 18.65
CA PHE A 106 -14.59 0.05 18.13
C PHE A 106 -13.09 0.32 17.91
N GLY A 107 -12.53 1.42 18.43
CA GLY A 107 -11.13 1.81 18.19
C GLY A 107 -10.85 2.27 16.75
N ARG A 108 -11.87 2.43 15.90
CA ARG A 108 -11.67 2.72 14.47
C ARG A 108 -11.59 4.21 14.22
N THR A 109 -10.60 4.59 13.43
CA THR A 109 -10.38 5.96 12.94
C THR A 109 -10.93 6.15 11.53
N ALA A 110 -10.94 7.39 11.03
CA ALA A 110 -11.26 7.71 9.64
C ALA A 110 -10.40 6.90 8.65
N LEU A 111 -9.11 6.67 8.96
CA LEU A 111 -8.20 5.92 8.08
C LEU A 111 -8.61 4.44 7.93
N HIS A 112 -9.17 3.80 8.96
CA HIS A 112 -9.73 2.44 8.85
C HIS A 112 -10.88 2.40 7.84
N TYR A 113 -11.81 3.36 7.94
CA TYR A 113 -12.97 3.45 7.04
C TYR A 113 -12.60 3.88 5.61
N ALA A 114 -11.48 4.60 5.43
CA ALA A 114 -10.95 4.91 4.11
C ALA A 114 -10.44 3.66 3.37
N VAL A 115 -9.94 2.65 4.11
CA VAL A 115 -9.54 1.35 3.56
C VAL A 115 -10.75 0.48 3.24
N LYS A 116 -11.77 0.46 4.12
CA LYS A 116 -13.01 -0.28 3.87
C LYS A 116 -14.24 0.56 4.21
N THR A 117 -15.01 0.86 3.19
CA THR A 117 -16.33 1.46 3.35
C THR A 117 -17.34 0.39 3.75
N CYS A 118 -17.86 0.47 4.97
CA CYS A 118 -19.10 -0.18 5.33
C CYS A 118 -20.22 0.80 4.97
N HIS A 119 -20.96 0.57 3.89
CA HIS A 119 -22.17 1.37 3.65
C HIS A 119 -23.09 1.20 4.88
N PRO A 120 -23.42 2.28 5.61
CA PRO A 120 -24.40 2.19 6.66
C PRO A 120 -25.73 1.77 6.02
N ARG A 121 -26.41 0.80 6.64
CA ARG A 121 -27.64 0.14 6.16
C ARG A 121 -28.83 1.11 6.01
N ARG A 122 -28.80 2.03 5.07
CA ARG A 122 -29.97 2.74 4.54
C ARG A 122 -29.92 2.71 3.02
N GLN A 123 -30.16 1.53 2.46
CA GLN A 123 -30.58 1.44 1.06
C GLN A 123 -32.02 1.96 0.99
N PRO A 124 -32.33 3.05 0.25
CA PRO A 124 -33.72 3.30 -0.11
C PRO A 124 -34.24 2.14 -0.99
N PRO A 125 -35.52 1.74 -0.89
CA PRO A 125 -36.04 0.50 -1.49
C PRO A 125 -35.96 0.41 -3.02
N HIS A 126 -35.58 1.48 -3.71
CA HIS A 126 -35.69 1.60 -5.17
C HIS A 126 -34.36 1.73 -5.92
N PHE A 127 -33.21 1.55 -5.27
CA PHE A 127 -31.90 1.59 -5.95
C PHE A 127 -31.44 0.22 -6.45
N HIS A 128 -32.25 -0.43 -7.29
CA HIS A 128 -31.96 -1.78 -7.83
C HIS A 128 -30.93 -1.82 -8.98
N ARG A 129 -30.29 -0.69 -9.32
CA ARG A 129 -29.24 -0.66 -10.37
C ARG A 129 -28.18 0.40 -10.08
N MET A 130 -27.41 0.22 -9.02
CA MET A 130 -25.98 0.49 -9.16
C MET A 130 -25.30 -0.85 -9.04
N HIS A 131 -24.52 -1.21 -10.06
CA HIS A 131 -23.51 -2.26 -9.96
C HIS A 131 -22.90 -2.22 -8.56
N ALA A 132 -22.68 -3.38 -7.95
CA ALA A 132 -21.83 -3.50 -6.77
C ALA A 132 -20.55 -2.69 -7.02
N VAL A 133 -20.54 -1.42 -6.58
CA VAL A 133 -19.35 -0.60 -6.56
C VAL A 133 -18.55 -1.32 -5.52
N ARG A 134 -17.63 -2.18 -5.96
CA ARG A 134 -16.72 -2.93 -5.10
C ARG A 134 -16.30 -1.96 -4.02
N CYS A 135 -16.46 -2.35 -2.75
CA CYS A 135 -16.05 -1.61 -1.55
C CYS A 135 -14.54 -1.38 -1.58
N THR A 136 -14.06 -0.64 -2.56
CA THR A 136 -12.66 -0.40 -2.87
C THR A 136 -12.26 0.87 -2.16
N PRO A 137 -11.06 0.88 -1.55
CA PRO A 137 -10.55 2.07 -0.91
C PRO A 137 -10.59 3.26 -1.86
N ASP A 138 -11.10 4.39 -1.39
CA ASP A 138 -11.06 5.62 -2.18
C ASP A 138 -9.65 6.20 -2.10
N LYS A 139 -8.92 6.12 -3.22
CA LYS A 139 -7.54 6.59 -3.31
C LYS A 139 -7.40 8.08 -2.95
N TRP A 140 -8.37 8.91 -3.32
CA TRP A 140 -8.31 10.34 -3.03
C TRP A 140 -8.48 10.58 -1.54
N ILE A 141 -9.48 9.95 -0.90
CA ILE A 141 -9.74 10.11 0.55
C ILE A 141 -8.56 9.58 1.36
N MET A 142 -8.09 8.35 1.05
CA MET A 142 -6.92 7.78 1.72
C MET A 142 -5.73 8.72 1.66
N LYS A 143 -5.40 9.21 0.46
CA LYS A 143 -4.28 10.14 0.29
C LYS A 143 -4.52 11.45 1.05
N ARG A 144 -5.75 11.97 1.02
CA ARG A 144 -6.08 13.23 1.70
C ARG A 144 -5.90 13.13 3.21
N LEU A 145 -6.26 11.99 3.82
CA LEU A 145 -6.03 11.72 5.23
C LEU A 145 -4.54 11.52 5.52
N LEU A 146 -3.82 10.75 4.70
CA LEU A 146 -2.39 10.47 4.91
C LEU A 146 -1.49 11.69 4.70
N ASP A 147 -1.89 12.63 3.84
CA ASP A 147 -1.16 13.89 3.57
C ASP A 147 -1.35 14.94 4.70
N HIS A 148 -2.10 14.65 5.76
CA HIS A 148 -2.31 15.56 6.89
C HIS A 148 -1.22 15.38 7.96
N ASP A 149 -0.59 16.48 8.41
CA ASP A 149 0.65 16.49 9.20
C ASP A 149 0.61 15.66 10.49
N ASN A 150 -0.56 15.56 11.12
CA ASN A 150 -0.75 14.86 12.41
C ASN A 150 -1.42 13.50 12.28
N THR A 151 -1.52 12.93 11.08
CA THR A 151 -2.20 11.64 10.89
C THR A 151 -1.43 10.51 11.55
N ASP A 152 -2.10 9.81 12.48
CA ASP A 152 -1.61 8.53 12.95
C ASP A 152 -1.90 7.46 11.88
N ILE A 153 -0.83 6.87 11.35
CA ILE A 153 -0.87 5.86 10.29
C ILE A 153 -1.09 4.46 10.88
N ASN A 154 -0.77 4.28 12.16
CA ASN A 154 -0.78 3.01 12.86
C ASN A 154 -1.81 2.91 14.00
N PRO A 155 -3.01 3.52 13.91
CA PRO A 155 -4.02 3.32 14.95
C PRO A 155 -4.47 1.86 14.93
N VAL A 156 -4.86 1.34 16.08
CA VAL A 156 -5.39 -0.02 16.21
C VAL A 156 -6.86 0.02 16.59
N ASP A 157 -7.67 -0.82 15.96
CA ASP A 157 -9.07 -1.01 16.34
C ASP A 157 -9.22 -1.90 17.58
N SER A 158 -10.46 -2.20 17.97
CA SER A 158 -10.77 -3.03 19.13
C SER A 158 -10.29 -4.47 19.02
N GLU A 159 -9.87 -4.94 17.85
CA GLU A 159 -9.25 -6.26 17.62
C GLU A 159 -7.71 -6.15 17.53
N GLY A 160 -7.16 -4.94 17.73
CA GLY A 160 -5.75 -4.66 17.51
C GLY A 160 -5.37 -4.55 16.03
N GLU A 161 -6.35 -4.51 15.11
CA GLU A 161 -6.05 -4.44 13.67
C GLU A 161 -5.75 -3.00 13.25
N THR A 162 -4.67 -2.80 12.49
CA THR A 162 -4.33 -1.50 11.89
C THR A 162 -5.04 -1.28 10.55
N PRO A 163 -5.08 -0.05 10.00
CA PRO A 163 -5.57 0.19 8.63
C PRO A 163 -4.80 -0.62 7.58
N LEU A 164 -3.50 -0.87 7.80
CA LEU A 164 -2.70 -1.72 6.93
C LEU A 164 -3.16 -3.18 7.00
N MET A 165 -3.45 -3.71 8.19
CA MET A 165 -4.03 -5.06 8.33
C MET A 165 -5.37 -5.19 7.63
N TRP A 166 -6.23 -4.16 7.71
CA TRP A 166 -7.48 -4.15 6.95
C TRP A 166 -7.19 -4.23 5.44
N ALA A 167 -6.24 -3.45 4.92
CA ALA A 167 -5.89 -3.46 3.51
C ALA A 167 -5.37 -4.85 3.05
N VAL A 168 -4.60 -5.54 3.90
CA VAL A 168 -4.13 -6.91 3.65
C VAL A 168 -5.28 -7.91 3.67
N LYS A 169 -6.10 -7.90 4.73
CA LYS A 169 -7.23 -8.81 4.95
C LYS A 169 -8.29 -8.75 3.84
N TYR A 170 -8.47 -7.57 3.24
CA TYR A 170 -9.39 -7.35 2.11
C TYR A 170 -8.69 -7.37 0.73
N GLU A 171 -7.41 -7.73 0.68
CA GLU A 171 -6.60 -7.85 -0.54
C GLU A 171 -6.53 -6.58 -1.41
N TYR A 172 -6.50 -5.41 -0.77
CA TYR A 172 -6.38 -4.13 -1.46
C TYR A 172 -4.92 -3.73 -1.67
N LEU A 173 -4.26 -4.34 -2.66
CA LEU A 173 -2.84 -4.12 -2.98
C LEU A 173 -2.46 -2.63 -3.09
N ASN A 174 -3.30 -1.81 -3.75
CA ASN A 174 -3.02 -0.38 -3.88
C ASN A 174 -3.07 0.37 -2.54
N ALA A 175 -3.97 -0.03 -1.63
CA ALA A 175 -4.03 0.53 -0.28
C ALA A 175 -2.82 0.08 0.55
N VAL A 176 -2.43 -1.20 0.46
CA VAL A 176 -1.21 -1.74 1.08
C VAL A 176 0.01 -0.92 0.65
N LYS A 177 0.22 -0.75 -0.66
CA LYS A 177 1.32 0.07 -1.21
C LYS A 177 1.28 1.52 -0.71
N THR A 178 0.10 2.14 -0.70
CA THR A 178 -0.05 3.54 -0.28
C THR A 178 0.26 3.71 1.21
N LEU A 179 -0.22 2.81 2.07
CA LEU A 179 0.01 2.85 3.51
C LEU A 179 1.48 2.57 3.85
N LEU A 180 2.08 1.54 3.27
CA LEU A 180 3.51 1.23 3.47
C LEU A 180 4.41 2.38 3.01
N LYS A 181 4.11 2.96 1.84
CA LYS A 181 4.82 4.15 1.33
C LYS A 181 4.69 5.37 2.25
N SER A 182 3.61 5.45 3.03
CA SER A 182 3.40 6.52 4.00
C SER A 182 4.06 6.23 5.36
N GLY A 183 4.66 5.05 5.55
CA GLY A 183 5.32 4.67 6.80
C GLY A 183 4.48 3.79 7.74
N ALA A 184 3.43 3.14 7.24
CA ALA A 184 2.69 2.16 8.02
C ALA A 184 3.60 1.00 8.47
N ASN A 185 3.50 0.59 9.73
CA ASN A 185 4.32 -0.46 10.31
C ASN A 185 3.64 -1.84 10.11
N PRO A 186 4.19 -2.73 9.26
CA PRO A 186 3.61 -4.06 9.01
C PRO A 186 3.75 -5.04 10.19
N SER A 187 4.55 -4.70 11.20
CA SER A 187 4.94 -5.60 12.28
C SER A 187 4.10 -5.46 13.55
N ILE A 188 3.17 -4.51 13.61
CA ILE A 188 2.25 -4.35 14.75
C ILE A 188 1.39 -5.62 14.86
N PRO A 189 1.33 -6.29 16.02
CA PRO A 189 0.47 -7.46 16.21
C PRO A 189 -0.96 -7.06 16.59
N ASN A 190 -1.95 -7.81 16.09
CA ASN A 190 -3.34 -7.72 16.54
C ASN A 190 -3.54 -8.49 17.87
N GLN A 191 -4.78 -8.56 18.37
CA GLN A 191 -5.09 -9.30 19.60
C GLN A 191 -4.78 -10.80 19.56
N LYS A 192 -4.69 -11.38 18.37
CA LYS A 192 -4.26 -12.78 18.16
C LYS A 192 -2.72 -12.93 18.13
N GLY A 193 -1.97 -11.85 18.33
CA GLY A 193 -0.51 -11.83 18.19
C GLY A 193 -0.04 -11.80 16.73
N GLN A 194 -0.96 -11.67 15.78
CA GLN A 194 -0.67 -11.77 14.34
C GLN A 194 -0.30 -10.39 13.79
N ASN A 195 0.83 -10.30 13.09
CA ASN A 195 1.18 -9.12 12.29
C ASN A 195 0.62 -9.23 10.85
N CYS A 196 0.87 -8.22 10.01
CA CYS A 196 0.34 -8.20 8.63
C CYS A 196 0.77 -9.42 7.80
N LEU A 197 1.97 -9.96 8.03
CA LEU A 197 2.49 -11.09 7.27
C LEU A 197 1.79 -12.41 7.66
N HIS A 198 1.45 -12.61 8.93
CA HIS A 198 0.57 -13.72 9.34
C HIS A 198 -0.78 -13.63 8.61
N VAL A 199 -1.40 -12.45 8.62
CA VAL A 199 -2.72 -12.22 7.99
C VAL A 199 -2.65 -12.47 6.48
N ALA A 200 -1.57 -12.05 5.81
CA ALA A 200 -1.38 -12.26 4.37
C ALA A 200 -1.16 -13.72 3.97
N LEU A 201 -0.55 -14.54 4.85
CA LEU A 201 -0.23 -15.94 4.61
C LEU A 201 -1.31 -16.92 5.09
N SER A 202 -2.24 -16.46 5.92
CA SER A 202 -3.33 -17.28 6.47
C SER A 202 -4.33 -17.82 5.43
N PRO A 203 -4.65 -17.15 4.32
CA PRO A 203 -5.54 -17.70 3.29
C PRO A 203 -4.91 -18.92 2.57
N PRO A 204 -5.71 -19.88 2.08
CA PRO A 204 -5.18 -21.06 1.36
C PRO A 204 -4.36 -20.74 0.12
N ILE A 205 -4.70 -19.63 -0.56
CA ILE A 205 -3.94 -19.10 -1.71
C ILE A 205 -3.54 -17.67 -1.36
N PRO A 206 -2.34 -17.46 -0.79
CA PRO A 206 -1.86 -16.13 -0.43
C PRO A 206 -1.71 -15.23 -1.65
N ASN A 207 -2.04 -13.95 -1.48
CA ASN A 207 -1.79 -12.93 -2.50
C ASN A 207 -0.30 -12.60 -2.55
N GLN A 208 0.40 -13.20 -3.51
CA GLN A 208 1.86 -13.14 -3.61
C GLN A 208 2.38 -11.70 -3.64
N HIS A 209 1.72 -10.80 -4.37
CA HIS A 209 2.11 -9.40 -4.46
C HIS A 209 2.02 -8.66 -3.12
N ILE A 210 1.02 -8.97 -2.29
CA ILE A 210 0.89 -8.36 -0.96
C ILE A 210 1.99 -8.90 -0.04
N VAL A 211 2.26 -10.21 -0.08
CA VAL A 211 3.33 -10.83 0.71
C VAL A 211 4.69 -10.25 0.34
N THR A 212 5.00 -10.16 -0.96
CA THR A 212 6.20 -9.49 -1.46
C THR A 212 6.27 -8.05 -0.94
N GLU A 213 5.21 -7.25 -1.08
CA GLU A 213 5.21 -5.86 -0.64
C GLU A 213 5.47 -5.73 0.88
N LEU A 214 4.89 -6.62 1.70
CA LEU A 214 5.11 -6.64 3.15
C LEU A 214 6.55 -7.03 3.50
N LEU A 215 7.10 -8.08 2.89
CA LEU A 215 8.49 -8.49 3.08
C LEU A 215 9.44 -7.36 2.67
N MET A 216 9.16 -6.71 1.53
CA MET A 216 9.91 -5.56 1.03
C MET A 216 9.84 -4.34 1.93
N ASN A 217 8.83 -4.21 2.79
CA ASN A 217 8.70 -3.11 3.75
C ASN A 217 9.02 -3.53 5.19
N GLY A 218 9.75 -4.64 5.39
CA GLY A 218 10.31 -5.00 6.69
C GLY A 218 9.30 -5.62 7.66
N ALA A 219 8.27 -6.32 7.15
CA ALA A 219 7.36 -7.09 7.99
C ALA A 219 8.11 -8.10 8.87
N GLY A 220 7.81 -8.12 10.16
CA GLY A 220 8.46 -9.01 11.12
C GLY A 220 8.19 -10.48 10.79
N ILE A 221 9.24 -11.25 10.50
CA ILE A 221 9.13 -12.65 10.10
C ILE A 221 9.31 -13.66 11.25
N TYR A 222 9.78 -13.19 12.42
CA TYR A 222 10.15 -14.05 13.56
C TYR A 222 9.23 -13.92 14.77
N HIS A 223 8.29 -12.97 14.76
CA HIS A 223 7.36 -12.81 15.88
C HIS A 223 6.31 -13.92 15.82
N ALA A 224 6.14 -14.67 16.90
CA ALA A 224 5.11 -15.71 16.98
C ALA A 224 3.75 -15.11 17.38
N ASP A 225 2.67 -15.62 16.79
CA ASP A 225 1.32 -15.30 17.22
C ASP A 225 0.94 -16.04 18.52
N ASN A 226 -0.30 -15.87 18.98
CA ASN A 226 -0.78 -16.51 20.23
C ASN A 226 -0.84 -18.05 20.14
N SER A 227 -0.74 -18.63 18.94
CA SER A 227 -0.62 -20.09 18.74
C SER A 227 0.83 -20.57 18.72
N GLY A 228 1.80 -19.65 18.84
CA GLY A 228 3.22 -19.95 18.75
C GLY A 228 3.74 -20.08 17.32
N GLN A 229 2.95 -19.76 16.30
CA GLN A 229 3.35 -19.81 14.90
C GLN A 229 3.95 -18.48 14.48
N THR A 230 5.14 -18.50 13.85
CA THR A 230 5.67 -17.31 13.16
C THR A 230 5.15 -17.26 11.72
N PRO A 231 5.24 -16.12 11.00
CA PRO A 231 4.88 -16.07 9.59
C PRO A 231 5.67 -17.06 8.74
N ILE A 232 6.93 -17.31 9.11
CA ILE A 232 7.77 -18.33 8.46
C ILE A 232 7.17 -19.72 8.66
N ASP A 233 6.66 -20.05 9.85
CA ASP A 233 6.03 -21.35 10.08
C ASP A 233 4.82 -21.55 9.17
N ILE A 234 3.99 -20.52 9.02
CA ILE A 234 2.82 -20.54 8.11
C ILE A 234 3.27 -20.66 6.65
N LEU A 235 4.29 -19.88 6.24
CA LEU A 235 4.86 -19.92 4.89
C LEU A 235 5.37 -21.34 4.53
N LEU A 236 6.07 -21.99 5.45
CA LEU A 236 6.62 -23.32 5.23
C LEU A 236 5.55 -24.43 5.33
N GLN A 237 4.51 -24.27 6.15
CA GLN A 237 3.37 -25.20 6.19
C GLN A 237 2.61 -25.22 4.87
N ASN A 238 2.44 -24.07 4.22
CA ASN A 238 1.78 -23.98 2.91
C ASN A 238 2.52 -24.73 1.77
N VAL A 239 3.74 -25.22 2.01
CA VAL A 239 4.50 -26.08 1.07
C VAL A 239 4.00 -27.52 1.07
N ILE A 240 3.23 -27.93 2.09
CA ILE A 240 2.86 -29.34 2.32
C ILE A 240 1.58 -29.74 1.55
N ASP A 241 0.80 -28.78 1.02
CA ASP A 241 -0.51 -29.03 0.40
C ASP A 241 -0.54 -28.92 -1.15
N GLY A 242 0.62 -28.97 -1.81
CA GLY A 242 0.68 -29.10 -3.28
C GLY A 242 0.68 -27.79 -4.08
N SER A 243 0.87 -26.64 -3.44
CA SER A 243 1.16 -25.37 -4.14
C SER A 243 2.58 -25.35 -4.73
N PRO A 244 2.80 -24.70 -5.88
CA PRO A 244 4.12 -24.61 -6.50
C PRO A 244 5.13 -23.92 -5.56
N CYS A 245 6.27 -24.58 -5.32
CA CYS A 245 7.34 -24.11 -4.46
C CYS A 245 7.89 -22.73 -4.84
N TYR A 246 7.67 -22.26 -6.06
CA TYR A 246 8.18 -20.97 -6.57
C TYR A 246 7.84 -19.81 -5.65
N PHE A 247 6.59 -19.70 -5.18
CA PHE A 247 6.21 -18.62 -4.26
C PHE A 247 7.02 -18.61 -2.96
N VAL A 248 7.31 -19.79 -2.40
CA VAL A 248 8.11 -19.92 -1.18
C VAL A 248 9.57 -19.65 -1.46
N LEU A 249 10.08 -20.06 -2.63
CA LEU A 249 11.43 -19.72 -3.08
C LEU A 249 11.57 -18.20 -3.22
N ASP A 250 10.62 -17.52 -3.88
CA ASP A 250 10.61 -16.06 -4.03
C ASP A 250 10.57 -15.35 -2.66
N CYS A 251 9.77 -15.87 -1.72
CA CYS A 251 9.75 -15.33 -0.36
C CYS A 251 11.09 -15.55 0.37
N LEU A 252 11.68 -16.75 0.28
CA LEU A 252 12.96 -17.06 0.90
C LEU A 252 14.11 -16.26 0.28
N GLU A 253 14.04 -16.01 -1.02
CA GLU A 253 14.95 -15.16 -1.77
C GLU A 253 14.94 -13.74 -1.18
N LEU A 254 13.76 -13.12 -1.07
CA LEU A 254 13.59 -11.80 -0.47
C LEU A 254 14.00 -11.77 1.01
N ILE A 255 13.71 -12.84 1.75
CA ILE A 255 14.09 -12.97 3.16
C ILE A 255 15.63 -13.00 3.29
N ALA A 256 16.32 -13.83 2.51
CA ALA A 256 17.78 -13.90 2.47
C ALA A 256 18.40 -12.55 2.10
N PHE A 257 17.78 -11.83 1.17
CA PHE A 257 18.27 -10.54 0.72
C PHE A 257 18.14 -9.45 1.79
N LYS A 258 16.98 -9.34 2.42
CA LYS A 258 16.61 -8.18 3.23
C LYS A 258 16.76 -8.38 4.74
N TYR A 259 16.70 -9.63 5.21
CA TYR A 259 16.62 -9.94 6.63
C TYR A 259 17.91 -10.58 7.12
N HIS A 260 18.19 -10.41 8.41
CA HIS A 260 19.18 -11.25 9.06
C HIS A 260 18.57 -12.65 9.24
N ILE A 261 19.20 -13.63 8.59
CA ILE A 261 18.84 -15.04 8.72
C ILE A 261 19.33 -15.56 10.07
N ARG A 262 18.40 -16.06 10.86
CA ARG A 262 18.65 -16.62 12.20
C ARG A 262 18.73 -18.15 12.10
N GLU A 263 19.43 -18.76 13.05
CA GLU A 263 19.62 -20.22 13.09
C GLU A 263 18.29 -20.98 13.20
N ASP A 264 17.26 -20.38 13.83
CA ASP A 264 15.92 -20.96 13.92
C ASP A 264 15.26 -21.15 12.55
N LEU A 265 15.36 -20.18 11.64
CA LEU A 265 14.88 -20.29 10.26
C LEU A 265 15.65 -21.38 9.52
N GLU A 266 16.98 -21.42 9.66
CA GLU A 266 17.77 -22.51 9.05
C GLU A 266 17.31 -23.87 9.56
N CYS A 267 17.11 -24.03 10.88
CA CYS A 267 16.61 -25.27 11.47
C CYS A 267 15.25 -25.68 10.88
N LYS A 268 14.32 -24.73 10.73
CA LYS A 268 12.98 -24.98 10.16
C LYS A 268 13.07 -25.48 8.72
N VAL A 269 13.92 -24.84 7.92
CA VAL A 269 14.08 -25.14 6.48
C VAL A 269 14.89 -26.42 6.23
N ARG A 270 15.78 -26.85 7.14
CA ARG A 270 16.56 -28.11 7.03
C ARG A 270 15.69 -29.36 6.83
N SER A 271 14.45 -29.34 7.32
CA SER A 271 13.49 -30.42 7.10
C SER A 271 13.10 -30.60 5.62
N ILE A 272 13.35 -29.59 4.77
CA ILE A 272 13.01 -29.56 3.35
C ILE A 272 14.31 -29.32 2.55
N PRO A 273 15.01 -30.38 2.09
CA PRO A 273 16.35 -30.26 1.50
C PRO A 273 16.47 -29.27 0.35
N ARG A 274 15.45 -29.19 -0.52
CA ARG A 274 15.44 -28.25 -1.66
C ARG A 274 15.45 -26.78 -1.21
N LEU A 275 14.61 -26.43 -0.23
CA LEU A 275 14.56 -25.07 0.29
C LEU A 275 15.81 -24.74 1.09
N SER A 276 16.37 -25.73 1.82
CA SER A 276 17.59 -25.54 2.60
C SER A 276 18.78 -25.25 1.69
N GLU A 277 18.90 -25.96 0.57
CA GLU A 277 19.96 -25.72 -0.41
C GLU A 277 19.80 -24.37 -1.08
N PHE A 278 18.57 -24.00 -1.45
CA PHE A 278 18.28 -22.69 -2.04
C PHE A 278 18.62 -21.54 -1.10
N LEU A 279 18.13 -21.59 0.15
CA LEU A 279 18.40 -20.55 1.14
C LEU A 279 19.91 -20.39 1.41
N ARG A 280 20.65 -21.50 1.46
CA ARG A 280 22.10 -21.49 1.63
C ARG A 280 22.80 -20.76 0.48
N ARG A 281 22.43 -21.06 -0.76
CA ARG A 281 22.97 -20.37 -1.96
C ARG A 281 22.65 -18.88 -1.94
N ALA A 282 21.40 -18.52 -1.68
CA ALA A 282 20.96 -17.14 -1.56
C ALA A 282 21.75 -16.37 -0.48
N CYS A 283 21.97 -16.97 0.69
CA CYS A 283 22.77 -16.35 1.76
C CYS A 283 24.24 -16.14 1.36
N GLN A 284 24.85 -17.09 0.66
CA GLN A 284 26.23 -16.96 0.18
C GLN A 284 26.37 -15.82 -0.82
N GLU A 285 25.42 -15.68 -1.74
CA GLU A 285 25.38 -14.60 -2.72
C GLU A 285 25.21 -13.25 -2.04
N VAL A 286 24.27 -13.11 -1.08
CA VAL A 286 24.09 -11.88 -0.30
C VAL A 286 25.35 -11.50 0.48
N GLN A 287 26.03 -12.47 1.09
CA GLN A 287 27.31 -12.23 1.77
C GLN A 287 28.39 -11.76 0.79
N TRP A 288 28.40 -12.28 -0.43
CA TRP A 288 29.30 -11.81 -1.47
C TRP A 288 28.96 -10.38 -1.91
N MET A 289 27.69 -10.07 -2.17
CA MET A 289 27.23 -8.73 -2.55
C MET A 289 27.60 -7.68 -1.49
N ARG A 290 27.57 -8.05 -0.20
CA ARG A 290 28.02 -7.18 0.92
C ARG A 290 29.53 -6.93 0.95
N LYS A 291 30.35 -7.80 0.33
CA LYS A 291 31.81 -7.63 0.26
C LYS A 291 32.24 -6.84 -0.97
N GLN A 292 31.40 -6.77 -1.99
CA GLN A 292 31.68 -6.05 -3.23
C GLN A 292 31.34 -4.57 -3.09
N ILE A 293 32.37 -3.74 -2.93
CA ILE A 293 32.24 -2.29 -2.91
C ILE A 293 32.20 -1.79 -4.36
N ILE A 294 31.18 -1.00 -4.68
CA ILE A 294 30.94 -0.49 -6.04
C ILE A 294 31.27 1.01 -6.16
N TYR A 295 31.14 1.79 -5.08
CA TYR A 295 31.48 3.22 -5.03
C TYR A 295 31.44 3.74 -3.58
N ASP A 296 32.39 4.56 -3.13
CA ASP A 296 32.41 5.23 -1.81
C ASP A 296 31.91 4.37 -0.62
N ASN A 297 32.42 3.14 -0.49
CA ASN A 297 32.02 2.16 0.54
C ASN A 297 30.55 1.69 0.50
N ILE A 298 29.80 2.04 -0.53
CA ILE A 298 28.50 1.45 -0.84
C ILE A 298 28.76 0.06 -1.44
N THR A 299 28.18 -0.97 -0.84
CA THR A 299 28.27 -2.34 -1.36
C THR A 299 27.21 -2.59 -2.43
N LEU A 300 27.39 -3.63 -3.25
CA LEU A 300 26.36 -4.09 -4.19
C LEU A 300 25.05 -4.40 -3.47
N HIS A 301 25.13 -4.96 -2.26
CA HIS A 301 23.96 -5.21 -1.41
C HIS A 301 23.26 -3.90 -1.01
N ASP A 302 24.00 -2.90 -0.54
CA ASP A 302 23.42 -1.60 -0.12
C ASP A 302 22.75 -0.88 -1.28
N PHE A 303 23.36 -0.95 -2.46
CA PHE A 303 22.79 -0.41 -3.69
C PHE A 303 21.48 -1.10 -4.06
N ALA A 304 21.48 -2.43 -4.14
CA ALA A 304 20.30 -3.19 -4.52
C ALA A 304 19.20 -3.05 -3.45
N SER A 305 19.55 -3.11 -2.16
CA SER A 305 18.66 -2.80 -1.03
C SER A 305 18.05 -1.39 -1.13
N GLY A 306 18.79 -0.43 -1.69
CA GLY A 306 18.31 0.89 -2.04
C GLY A 306 17.32 0.90 -3.21
N CYS A 307 17.57 0.13 -4.27
CA CYS A 307 16.65 -0.03 -5.43
C CYS A 307 15.31 -0.65 -5.02
N PHE A 308 15.32 -1.51 -4.00
CA PHE A 308 14.15 -2.09 -3.39
C PHE A 308 13.25 -1.09 -2.64
N GLN A 309 13.70 0.15 -2.44
CA GLN A 309 12.92 1.24 -1.86
C GLN A 309 12.66 2.31 -2.93
N GLU A 310 11.41 2.69 -3.19
CA GLU A 310 11.10 3.80 -4.10
C GLU A 310 11.61 5.14 -3.52
N ARG A 311 12.87 5.50 -3.82
CA ARG A 311 13.48 6.75 -3.36
C ARG A 311 12.81 7.96 -4.01
N ARG A 312 12.51 8.99 -3.21
CA ARG A 312 12.27 10.36 -3.70
C ARG A 312 13.61 11.11 -3.65
N GLY A 313 14.22 11.35 -4.79
CA GLY A 313 15.39 12.24 -4.89
C GLY A 313 16.41 11.73 -5.90
N GLY A 314 16.84 12.61 -6.80
CA GLY A 314 17.92 12.34 -7.75
C GLY A 314 19.29 12.44 -7.09
N ASP A 315 20.24 11.67 -7.62
CA ASP A 315 21.65 11.43 -7.22
C ASP A 315 21.89 10.53 -6.00
N PRO A 316 22.85 9.56 -6.06
CA PRO A 316 24.13 9.50 -6.80
C PRO A 316 24.26 8.29 -7.76
N THR A 317 23.14 7.68 -8.12
CA THR A 317 23.09 6.35 -8.76
C THR A 317 23.74 6.30 -10.14
N LEU A 318 23.86 7.45 -10.82
CA LEU A 318 24.42 7.59 -12.16
C LEU A 318 25.86 7.06 -12.29
N GLU A 319 26.68 7.21 -11.25
CA GLU A 319 28.09 6.76 -11.27
C GLU A 319 28.25 5.26 -11.01
N ILE A 320 27.27 4.67 -10.31
CA ILE A 320 27.32 3.29 -9.83
C ILE A 320 26.88 2.29 -10.92
N TYR A 321 26.13 2.75 -11.92
CA TYR A 321 25.43 1.90 -12.89
C TYR A 321 26.30 1.01 -13.77
N LYS A 322 27.45 1.50 -14.25
CA LYS A 322 28.30 0.69 -15.16
C LYS A 322 28.94 -0.50 -14.43
N PRO A 323 29.66 -0.31 -13.30
CA PRO A 323 30.20 -1.44 -12.54
C PRO A 323 29.11 -2.39 -12.04
N VAL A 324 27.97 -1.87 -11.59
CA VAL A 324 26.85 -2.70 -11.13
C VAL A 324 26.35 -3.60 -12.25
N VAL A 325 26.11 -3.05 -13.43
CA VAL A 325 25.53 -3.84 -14.52
C VAL A 325 26.55 -4.78 -15.13
N GLU A 326 27.84 -4.43 -15.18
CA GLU A 326 28.89 -5.39 -15.51
C GLU A 326 28.92 -6.57 -14.50
N ILE A 327 28.77 -6.29 -13.20
CA ILE A 327 28.69 -7.34 -12.17
C ILE A 327 27.40 -8.16 -12.29
N LEU A 328 26.25 -7.53 -12.51
CA LEU A 328 24.98 -8.23 -12.71
C LEU A 328 25.03 -9.10 -13.98
N LEU A 329 25.57 -8.59 -15.08
CA LEU A 329 25.71 -9.30 -16.35
C LEU A 329 26.77 -10.40 -16.33
N SER A 330 27.72 -10.37 -15.40
CA SER A 330 28.68 -11.46 -15.21
C SER A 330 28.03 -12.77 -14.72
N GLY A 331 26.75 -12.72 -14.33
CA GLY A 331 26.00 -13.87 -13.81
C GLY A 331 26.37 -14.23 -12.37
N ILE A 332 27.06 -13.35 -11.65
CA ILE A 332 27.46 -13.59 -10.26
C ILE A 332 26.28 -13.42 -9.28
N SER A 333 25.32 -12.55 -9.62
CA SER A 333 24.09 -12.37 -8.84
C SER A 333 22.88 -12.95 -9.56
N ASP A 334 22.98 -14.20 -10.03
CA ASP A 334 21.97 -14.82 -10.89
C ASP A 334 20.63 -15.04 -10.21
N ILE A 335 20.62 -15.26 -8.88
CA ILE A 335 19.39 -15.43 -8.11
C ILE A 335 18.58 -14.12 -8.14
N TYR A 336 19.22 -12.98 -7.85
CA TYR A 336 18.53 -11.69 -7.70
C TYR A 336 18.51 -10.82 -8.96
N PHE A 337 19.12 -11.27 -10.06
CA PHE A 337 19.35 -10.47 -11.27
C PHE A 337 18.06 -9.82 -11.80
N ASP A 338 17.03 -10.64 -12.04
CA ASP A 338 15.78 -10.18 -12.63
C ASP A 338 15.05 -9.21 -11.67
N GLU A 339 15.03 -9.52 -10.37
CA GLU A 339 14.37 -8.68 -9.36
C GLU A 339 15.06 -7.32 -9.20
N ILE A 340 16.40 -7.28 -9.19
CA ILE A 340 17.17 -6.02 -9.11
C ILE A 340 16.86 -5.14 -10.33
N LEU A 341 16.92 -5.70 -11.54
CA LEU A 341 16.66 -4.95 -12.77
C LEU A 341 15.22 -4.48 -12.89
N TYR A 342 14.25 -5.35 -12.57
CA TYR A 342 12.83 -5.02 -12.64
C TYR A 342 12.45 -3.86 -11.70
N ARG A 343 13.18 -3.69 -10.60
CA ARG A 343 12.95 -2.64 -9.60
C ARG A 343 13.67 -1.33 -9.90
N MET A 344 14.62 -1.32 -10.83
CA MET A 344 15.26 -0.08 -11.27
C MET A 344 14.26 0.80 -12.02
N SER A 345 14.35 2.12 -11.86
CA SER A 345 13.47 3.01 -12.62
C SER A 345 13.82 2.95 -14.12
N THR A 346 12.84 3.20 -15.00
CA THR A 346 13.12 3.24 -16.45
C THR A 346 14.23 4.24 -16.77
N ARG A 347 14.29 5.35 -16.04
CA ARG A 347 15.35 6.36 -16.20
C ARG A 347 16.73 5.75 -15.91
N ASP A 348 16.82 5.03 -14.81
CA ASP A 348 18.05 4.40 -14.35
C ASP A 348 18.53 3.31 -15.30
N LEU A 349 17.61 2.45 -15.76
CA LEU A 349 17.88 1.45 -16.79
C LEU A 349 18.31 2.07 -18.13
N CYS A 350 17.69 3.17 -18.56
CA CYS A 350 18.13 3.88 -19.77
C CYS A 350 19.55 4.43 -19.60
N ASN A 351 19.88 5.02 -18.46
CA ASN A 351 21.22 5.55 -18.18
C ASN A 351 22.29 4.45 -18.16
N VAL A 352 21.96 3.27 -17.61
CA VAL A 352 22.79 2.07 -17.69
C VAL A 352 23.08 1.72 -19.14
N LEU A 353 22.05 1.63 -19.97
CA LEU A 353 22.17 1.23 -21.37
C LEU A 353 23.00 2.22 -22.20
N GLU A 354 22.78 3.52 -22.04
CA GLU A 354 23.53 4.58 -22.73
C GLU A 354 25.04 4.51 -22.45
N ARG A 355 25.45 4.00 -21.27
CA ARG A 355 26.85 3.88 -20.87
C ARG A 355 27.52 2.55 -21.26
N ILE A 356 26.73 1.51 -21.57
CA ILE A 356 27.20 0.15 -21.87
C ILE A 356 27.11 -0.18 -23.37
N ALA A 357 26.24 0.50 -24.12
CA ALA A 357 26.18 0.36 -25.57
C ALA A 357 27.29 1.18 -26.27
N PRO A 358 28.05 0.61 -27.23
CA PRO A 358 28.89 1.41 -28.11
C PRO A 358 28.03 2.37 -28.96
N PRO A 359 28.58 3.52 -29.43
CA PRO A 359 27.81 4.64 -30.01
C PRO A 359 27.09 4.35 -31.34
N VAL A 360 27.00 3.09 -31.77
CA VAL A 360 26.43 2.69 -33.07
C VAL A 360 24.94 2.34 -32.99
N TYR A 361 24.37 2.19 -31.79
CA TYR A 361 22.93 1.98 -31.60
C TYR A 361 22.30 3.16 -30.88
N TYR A 362 22.16 4.27 -31.61
CA TYR A 362 21.29 5.37 -31.21
C TYR A 362 19.87 4.81 -31.02
N ILE A 363 19.39 4.74 -29.78
CA ILE A 363 17.97 4.53 -29.50
C ILE A 363 17.23 5.65 -30.24
N PRO A 364 16.38 5.38 -31.23
CA PRO A 364 15.80 6.44 -32.04
C PRO A 364 14.96 7.34 -31.13
N SER A 365 15.19 8.64 -31.22
CA SER A 365 14.48 9.69 -30.48
C SER A 365 12.96 9.72 -30.71
N SER A 366 12.44 8.85 -31.58
CA SER A 366 11.02 8.56 -31.78
C SER A 366 10.40 7.58 -30.78
N MET A 367 11.19 6.80 -30.02
CA MET A 367 10.66 5.91 -28.96
C MET A 367 10.08 6.66 -27.76
N ASN A 368 10.30 7.97 -27.67
CA ASN A 368 9.92 8.80 -26.53
C ASN A 368 8.51 9.42 -26.63
N ARG A 369 7.72 9.11 -27.68
CA ARG A 369 6.47 9.84 -27.93
C ARG A 369 5.15 9.08 -27.85
N TYR A 370 5.06 7.75 -28.03
CA TYR A 370 3.75 7.06 -27.98
C TYR A 370 3.81 5.56 -27.63
N ARG A 371 4.48 5.16 -26.54
CA ARG A 371 4.32 3.80 -25.97
C ARG A 371 4.15 3.87 -24.45
N SER A 372 3.39 2.94 -23.89
CA SER A 372 3.22 2.90 -22.43
C SER A 372 4.58 2.67 -21.79
N ARG A 373 4.86 3.34 -20.66
CA ARG A 373 6.14 3.16 -19.92
C ARG A 373 6.50 1.69 -19.66
N TYR A 374 5.48 0.83 -19.60
CA TYR A 374 5.58 -0.61 -19.36
C TYR A 374 6.16 -1.37 -20.57
N GLU A 375 5.72 -1.06 -21.79
CA GLU A 375 6.21 -1.70 -23.02
C GLU A 375 7.68 -1.36 -23.29
N THR A 376 8.11 -0.14 -22.98
CA THR A 376 9.52 0.27 -23.09
C THR A 376 10.38 -0.47 -22.05
N HIS A 377 9.85 -0.71 -20.85
CA HIS A 377 10.55 -1.41 -19.77
C HIS A 377 10.80 -2.88 -20.12
N ILE A 378 9.80 -3.57 -20.68
CA ILE A 378 9.94 -4.96 -21.13
C ILE A 378 10.93 -5.07 -22.28
N GLN A 379 10.86 -4.19 -23.28
CA GLN A 379 11.80 -4.23 -24.43
C GLN A 379 13.25 -3.96 -24.01
N ILE A 380 13.46 -3.05 -23.07
CA ILE A 380 14.78 -2.79 -22.48
C ILE A 380 15.28 -4.02 -21.72
N PHE A 381 14.42 -4.64 -20.91
CA PHE A 381 14.74 -5.85 -20.17
C PHE A 381 15.06 -7.03 -21.09
N GLU A 382 14.27 -7.23 -22.15
CA GLU A 382 14.51 -8.24 -23.18
C GLU A 382 15.84 -8.02 -23.90
N LEU A 383 16.20 -6.77 -24.23
CA LEU A 383 17.50 -6.42 -24.82
C LEU A 383 18.67 -6.71 -23.86
N ILE A 384 18.51 -6.41 -22.57
CA ILE A 384 19.53 -6.73 -21.55
C ILE A 384 19.67 -8.26 -21.42
N GLN A 385 18.56 -8.99 -21.40
CA GLN A 385 18.56 -10.45 -21.36
C GLN A 385 19.14 -11.07 -22.64
N GLU A 386 18.84 -10.52 -23.82
CA GLU A 386 19.39 -10.95 -25.10
C GLU A 386 20.91 -10.76 -25.12
N ARG A 387 21.38 -9.58 -24.72
CA ARG A 387 22.82 -9.30 -24.61
C ARG A 387 23.51 -10.18 -23.57
N TYR A 388 22.84 -10.51 -22.47
CA TYR A 388 23.34 -11.50 -21.50
C TYR A 388 23.45 -12.90 -22.12
N ARG A 389 22.45 -13.35 -22.88
CA ARG A 389 22.48 -14.64 -23.58
C ARG A 389 23.60 -14.69 -24.63
N GLU A 390 23.86 -13.58 -25.34
CA GLU A 390 24.96 -13.46 -26.30
C GLU A 390 26.33 -13.55 -25.60
N MET A 391 26.57 -12.76 -24.55
CA MET A 391 27.84 -12.82 -23.80
C MET A 391 28.08 -14.20 -23.16
N ARG A 392 27.02 -14.89 -22.74
CA ARG A 392 27.13 -16.25 -22.21
C ARG A 392 27.47 -17.28 -23.30
N ARG A 393 27.02 -17.09 -24.55
CA ARG A 393 27.45 -17.92 -25.69
C ARG A 393 28.94 -17.71 -25.98
N ASP A 394 29.40 -16.46 -25.99
CA ASP A 394 30.80 -16.12 -26.26
C ASP A 394 31.75 -16.66 -25.16
N ASN A 395 31.34 -16.63 -23.88
CA ASN A 395 32.13 -17.20 -22.78
C ASN A 395 32.17 -18.73 -22.78
N VAL A 396 31.09 -19.41 -23.23
CA VAL A 396 31.07 -20.88 -23.38
C VAL A 396 31.91 -21.33 -24.58
N GLU A 397 31.92 -20.57 -25.67
CA GLU A 397 32.82 -20.85 -26.81
C GLU A 397 34.30 -20.68 -26.43
N HIS A 398 34.63 -19.73 -25.54
CA HIS A 398 35.99 -19.58 -25.03
C HIS A 398 36.44 -20.64 -24.01
N THR A 399 35.52 -21.29 -23.29
CA THR A 399 35.86 -22.39 -22.35
C THR A 399 35.88 -23.77 -23.01
N VAL A 400 35.32 -23.92 -24.21
CA VAL A 400 35.42 -25.17 -25.01
C VAL A 400 36.61 -25.14 -25.99
N ALA A 401 37.25 -23.97 -26.17
CA ALA A 401 38.41 -23.77 -27.03
C ALA A 401 39.78 -23.66 -26.30
N LEU A 402 39.81 -23.93 -24.98
CA LEU A 402 41.02 -24.10 -24.15
C LEU A 402 40.96 -25.47 -23.48
#